data_AF-A0A7S1CSX7-F1
#
_entry.id   AF-A0A7S1CSX7-F1
#
_cell.length_a   1.000
_cell.length_b   1.000
_cell.length_c   1.000
_cell.angle_alpha   90.00
_cell.angle_beta   90.00
_cell.angle_gamma   90.00
#
_symmetry.space_group_name_H-M   'P 1'
#
loop_
_entity.id
_entity.type
_entity.pdbx_description
1 polymer ?
#
loop_
_entity_poly.entity_id
_entity_poly.type
_entity_poly.pdbx_seq_one_letter_code
_entity_poly.pdbx_strand_id
1 'polypeptide(L)'
;HAHRDGHTFTFDKCFSGLATQVEIYNTLILPLLNSCLEGYNATTLAYGQTGAGKTYTTLGPVTSPDFFNQSSSKDAKHAPEYDVVGILPRALRDLFIELQRKSDSLNKHCGENPADGDENIDSDNRDDS
;
A
#
# COMPACT_ATOMS: atom_id res chain seq x y z
N HIS A 1 4.08 42.32 -34.20
CA HIS A 1 3.31 41.41 -33.34
C HIS A 1 3.91 40.03 -33.42
N ALA A 2 4.57 39.54 -32.36
CA ALA A 2 5.13 38.19 -32.32
C ALA A 2 4.04 37.21 -31.86
N HIS A 3 3.67 36.29 -32.75
CA HIS A 3 2.83 35.14 -32.44
C HIS A 3 3.65 34.19 -31.56
N ARG A 4 3.35 34.11 -30.25
CA ARG A 4 3.88 33.01 -29.43
C ARG A 4 3.12 31.75 -29.84
N ASP A 5 3.69 30.99 -30.75
CA ASP A 5 3.25 29.62 -31.01
C ASP A 5 3.48 28.80 -29.74
N GLY A 6 2.41 28.61 -28.96
CA GLY A 6 2.45 27.78 -27.76
C GLY A 6 2.61 26.32 -28.13
N HIS A 7 3.62 25.65 -27.57
CA HIS A 7 3.73 24.21 -27.69
C HIS A 7 2.70 23.53 -26.77
N THR A 8 1.86 22.67 -27.34
CA THR A 8 0.90 21.85 -26.60
C THR A 8 1.47 20.45 -26.44
N PHE A 9 1.43 19.92 -25.21
CA PHE A 9 1.89 18.57 -24.87
C PHE A 9 0.73 17.77 -24.30
N THR A 10 0.67 16.48 -24.61
CA THR A 10 -0.33 15.55 -24.09
C THR A 10 0.34 14.51 -23.21
N PHE A 11 -0.27 14.24 -22.06
CA PHE A 11 0.17 13.25 -21.08
C PHE A 11 -1.06 12.49 -20.59
N ASP A 12 -0.88 11.26 -20.08
CA ASP A 12 -1.98 10.49 -19.48
C ASP A 12 -2.62 11.23 -18.30
N LYS A 13 -1.79 11.93 -17.54
CA LYS A 13 -2.23 12.79 -16.44
C LYS A 13 -1.31 13.99 -16.27
N CYS A 14 -1.91 15.16 -16.05
CA CYS A 14 -1.22 16.37 -15.64
C CYS A 14 -1.76 16.80 -14.27
N PHE A 15 -0.89 16.88 -13.27
CA PHE A 15 -1.25 17.31 -11.92
C PHE A 15 -1.01 18.81 -11.74
N SER A 16 -1.94 19.49 -11.06
CA SER A 16 -1.74 20.89 -10.70
C SER A 16 -0.73 21.02 -9.57
N GLY A 17 -0.17 22.22 -9.36
CA GLY A 17 0.71 22.50 -8.21
C GLY A 17 0.02 22.37 -6.83
N LEU A 18 -1.29 22.16 -6.80
CA LEU A 18 -2.08 21.93 -5.60
C LEU A 18 -2.38 20.44 -5.35
N ALA A 19 -1.95 19.55 -6.26
CA ALA A 19 -2.17 18.12 -6.11
C ALA A 19 -1.47 17.58 -4.86
N THR A 20 -2.19 16.76 -4.10
CA THR A 20 -1.67 16.21 -2.84
C THR A 20 -0.85 14.95 -3.10
N GLN A 21 0.02 14.58 -2.15
CA GLN A 21 0.80 13.33 -2.23
C GLN A 21 -0.11 12.09 -2.27
N VAL A 22 -1.25 12.15 -1.57
CA VAL A 22 -2.26 11.10 -1.57
C VAL A 22 -2.93 10.97 -2.94
N GLU A 23 -3.27 12.10 -3.58
CA GLU A 23 -3.85 12.10 -4.92
C GLU A 23 -2.89 11.50 -5.96
N ILE A 24 -1.61 11.91 -5.91
CA ILE A 24 -0.57 11.37 -6.80
C ILE A 24 -0.41 9.87 -6.58
N TYR A 25 -0.35 9.43 -5.32
CA TYR A 25 -0.22 8.02 -4.96
C TYR A 25 -1.40 7.17 -5.49
N ASN A 26 -2.63 7.58 -5.20
CA ASN A 26 -3.83 6.83 -5.61
C ASN A 26 -3.96 6.75 -7.12
N THR A 27 -3.54 7.80 -7.85
CA THR A 27 -3.66 7.85 -9.30
C THR A 27 -2.58 7.06 -10.01
N LEU A 28 -1.32 7.16 -9.57
CA LEU A 28 -0.17 6.59 -10.30
C LEU A 28 0.33 5.27 -9.72
N ILE A 29 0.31 5.12 -8.40
CA ILE A 29 1.10 4.08 -7.71
C ILE A 29 0.23 2.91 -7.27
N LEU A 30 -0.97 3.19 -6.77
CA LEU A 30 -1.90 2.14 -6.35
C LEU A 30 -2.20 1.13 -7.48
N PRO A 31 -2.43 1.54 -8.74
CA PRO A 31 -2.61 0.58 -9.84
C PRO A 31 -1.35 -0.27 -10.10
N LEU A 32 -0.16 0.33 -10.02
CA LEU A 32 1.11 -0.37 -10.20
C LEU A 32 1.37 -1.38 -9.07
N LEU A 33 0.99 -1.03 -7.83
CA LEU A 33 1.08 -1.91 -6.68
C LEU A 33 0.19 -3.15 -6.86
N ASN A 34 -1.04 -2.97 -7.34
CA ASN A 34 -1.95 -4.08 -7.64
C ASN A 34 -1.36 -5.01 -8.70
N SER A 35 -0.84 -4.47 -9.81
CA SER A 35 -0.16 -5.28 -10.83
C SER A 35 1.08 -5.99 -10.25
N CYS A 36 1.83 -5.34 -9.35
CA CYS A 36 2.96 -5.97 -8.68
C CYS A 36 2.54 -7.15 -7.80
N LEU A 37 1.44 -7.01 -7.07
CA LEU A 37 0.84 -8.07 -6.25
C LEU A 37 0.26 -9.23 -7.07
N GLU A 38 0.01 -9.02 -8.36
CA GLU A 38 -0.38 -10.05 -9.34
C GLU A 38 0.83 -10.75 -9.99
N GLY A 39 2.05 -10.32 -9.68
CA GLY A 39 3.29 -10.91 -10.20
C GLY A 39 3.91 -10.18 -11.39
N TYR A 40 3.41 -8.98 -11.75
CA TYR A 40 4.03 -8.15 -12.77
C TYR A 40 5.16 -7.28 -12.20
N ASN A 41 6.15 -6.95 -13.03
CA ASN A 41 7.18 -5.99 -12.66
C ASN A 41 6.62 -4.56 -12.78
N ALA A 42 6.74 -3.78 -11.70
CA ALA A 42 6.41 -2.36 -11.68
C ALA A 42 7.67 -1.51 -11.50
N THR A 43 7.77 -0.38 -12.19
CA THR A 43 8.89 0.56 -12.05
C THR A 43 8.37 1.99 -12.08
N THR A 44 8.79 2.81 -11.13
CA THR A 44 8.43 4.24 -11.04
C THR A 44 9.71 5.08 -10.99
N LEU A 45 9.77 6.11 -11.82
CA LEU A 45 10.89 7.04 -11.90
C LEU A 45 10.38 8.48 -11.88
N ALA A 46 11.01 9.34 -11.09
CA ALA A 46 10.79 10.78 -11.11
C ALA A 46 11.91 11.47 -11.89
N TYR A 47 11.57 12.26 -12.90
CA TYR A 47 12.52 12.97 -13.76
C TYR A 47 12.20 14.46 -13.83
N GLY A 48 13.22 15.28 -14.14
CA GLY A 48 13.09 16.73 -14.20
C GLY A 48 14.33 17.45 -13.67
N GLN A 49 14.39 18.76 -13.86
CA GLN A 49 15.51 19.59 -13.40
C GLN A 49 15.67 19.59 -11.87
N THR A 50 16.83 20.04 -11.38
CA THR A 50 17.05 20.28 -9.95
C THR A 50 16.06 21.32 -9.43
N GLY A 51 15.51 21.07 -8.24
CA GLY A 51 14.45 21.91 -7.64
C GLY A 51 13.02 21.62 -8.13
N ALA A 52 12.83 20.73 -9.11
CA ALA A 52 11.49 20.40 -9.63
C ALA A 52 10.63 19.49 -8.72
N GLY A 53 11.09 19.17 -7.50
CA GLY A 53 10.30 18.38 -6.55
C GLY A 53 10.41 16.85 -6.65
N LYS A 54 11.33 16.28 -7.45
CA LYS A 54 11.52 14.82 -7.54
C LYS A 54 11.62 14.12 -6.17
N THR A 55 12.50 14.60 -5.30
CA THR A 55 12.67 14.06 -3.93
C THR A 55 11.41 14.24 -3.09
N TYR A 56 10.74 15.37 -3.24
CA TYR A 56 9.48 15.66 -2.55
C TYR A 56 8.39 14.67 -2.97
N THR A 57 8.21 14.41 -4.26
CA THR A 57 7.24 13.41 -4.74
C THR A 57 7.62 12.01 -4.23
N THR A 58 8.87 11.58 -4.40
CA THR A 58 9.30 10.22 -4.08
C THR A 58 9.30 9.93 -2.57
N LEU A 59 9.90 10.79 -1.75
CA LEU A 59 10.12 10.55 -0.32
C LEU A 59 9.23 11.40 0.59
N GLY A 60 8.72 12.53 0.09
CA GLY A 60 8.06 13.54 0.92
C GLY A 60 9.06 14.60 1.40
N PRO A 61 8.62 15.52 2.26
CA PRO A 61 9.51 16.48 2.90
C PRO A 61 10.50 15.74 3.82
N VAL A 62 11.79 15.97 3.58
CA VAL A 62 12.90 15.44 4.39
C VAL A 62 13.05 16.26 5.67
N THR A 63 12.00 16.36 6.49
CA THR A 63 11.98 17.28 7.63
C THR A 63 12.55 16.71 8.93
N SER A 64 12.71 15.40 9.07
CA SER A 64 13.58 14.81 10.10
C SER A 64 13.92 13.34 9.83
N PRO A 65 15.09 12.84 10.27
CA PRO A 65 15.45 11.42 10.20
C PRO A 65 14.45 10.49 10.93
N ASP A 66 13.68 11.03 11.88
CA ASP A 66 12.77 10.28 12.74
C ASP A 66 11.42 9.92 12.08
N PHE A 67 11.10 10.49 10.91
CA PHE A 67 9.87 10.15 10.16
C PHE A 67 9.74 8.65 9.88
N PHE A 68 10.85 7.97 9.59
CA PHE A 68 10.85 6.54 9.28
C PHE A 68 10.58 5.66 10.50
N ASN A 69 10.95 6.12 11.70
CA ASN A 69 10.84 5.33 12.92
C ASN A 69 9.44 5.36 13.56
N GLN A 70 8.61 6.38 13.30
CA GLN A 70 7.28 6.50 13.89
C GLN A 70 6.16 5.72 13.15
N SER A 71 6.46 5.16 11.97
CA SER A 71 5.48 4.43 11.15
C SER A 71 5.07 3.04 11.69
N SER A 72 5.69 2.58 12.78
CA SER A 72 5.40 1.25 13.39
C SER A 72 4.15 1.22 14.27
N SER A 73 3.47 2.35 14.49
CA SER A 73 2.17 2.36 15.18
C SER A 73 1.06 1.95 14.21
N LYS A 74 0.38 0.83 14.52
CA LYS A 74 -0.71 0.26 13.68
C LYS A 74 -1.90 1.22 13.45
N ASP A 75 -1.96 2.32 14.19
CA ASP A 75 -3.04 3.32 14.19
C ASP A 75 -2.72 4.61 13.41
N ALA A 76 -1.60 4.66 12.66
CA ALA A 76 -1.06 5.87 12.01
C ALA A 76 -1.85 6.42 10.79
N LYS A 77 -3.14 6.07 10.62
CA LYS A 77 -3.98 6.58 9.52
C LYS A 77 -4.40 8.05 9.74
N HIS A 78 -4.30 8.56 10.97
CA HIS A 78 -4.82 9.88 11.39
C HIS A 78 -3.76 10.86 11.91
N ALA A 79 -2.46 10.56 11.71
CA ALA A 79 -1.43 11.56 11.98
C ALA A 79 -1.41 12.57 10.81
N PRO A 80 -1.53 13.88 11.04
CA PRO A 80 -1.49 14.91 9.98
C PRO A 80 -0.17 14.89 9.18
N GLU A 81 0.85 14.24 9.72
CA GLU A 81 2.14 14.00 9.09
C GLU A 81 2.07 12.97 7.95
N TYR A 82 1.07 12.07 7.94
CA TYR A 82 0.92 11.08 6.86
C TYR A 82 0.55 11.73 5.54
N ASP A 83 -0.06 12.92 5.50
CA ASP A 83 -0.49 13.55 4.24
C ASP A 83 0.67 14.05 3.38
N VAL A 84 1.84 14.27 3.98
CA VAL A 84 3.04 14.76 3.26
C VAL A 84 4.01 13.67 2.84
N VAL A 85 3.84 12.45 3.35
CA VAL A 85 4.69 11.29 3.02
C VAL A 85 4.73 11.05 1.51
N GLY A 86 5.92 10.77 0.98
CA GLY A 86 6.09 10.53 -0.46
C GLY A 86 5.50 9.22 -0.95
N ILE A 87 5.50 9.04 -2.27
CA ILE A 87 4.92 7.86 -2.90
C ILE A 87 5.66 6.55 -2.54
N LEU A 88 6.98 6.60 -2.34
CA LEU A 88 7.80 5.41 -2.09
C LEU A 88 7.53 4.80 -0.70
N PRO A 89 7.65 5.54 0.42
CA PRO A 89 7.32 5.00 1.74
C PRO A 89 5.86 4.55 1.87
N ARG A 90 4.90 5.20 1.19
CA ARG A 90 3.51 4.72 1.12
C ARG A 90 3.39 3.38 0.41
N ALA A 91 3.99 3.26 -0.78
CA ALA A 91 3.95 2.02 -1.56
C ALA A 91 4.55 0.85 -0.78
N LEU A 92 5.68 1.06 -0.10
CA LEU A 92 6.31 0.03 0.72
C LEU A 92 5.38 -0.42 1.86
N ARG A 93 4.77 0.52 2.58
CA ARG A 93 3.83 0.21 3.67
C ARG A 93 2.66 -0.63 3.16
N ASP A 94 2.00 -0.17 2.09
CA ASP A 94 0.81 -0.83 1.56
C ASP A 94 1.15 -2.20 0.97
N LEU A 95 2.30 -2.33 0.30
CA LEU A 95 2.81 -3.61 -0.19
C LEU A 95 2.94 -4.63 0.95
N PHE A 96 3.60 -4.26 2.06
CA PHE A 96 3.76 -5.17 3.19
C PHE A 96 2.43 -5.54 3.86
N ILE A 97 1.50 -4.58 3.98
CA ILE A 97 0.15 -4.85 4.52
C ILE A 97 -0.58 -5.88 3.65
N GLU A 98 -0.56 -5.70 2.33
CA GLU A 98 -1.23 -6.62 1.40
C GLU A 98 -0.58 -8.00 1.34
N LEU A 99 0.75 -8.06 1.41
CA LEU A 99 1.48 -9.33 1.48
C LEU A 99 1.13 -10.12 2.75
N GLN A 100 1.04 -9.45 3.90
CA GLN A 100 0.60 -10.09 5.16
C GLN A 100 -0.83 -10.62 5.05
N ARG A 101 -1.77 -9.83 4.51
CA ARG A 101 -3.15 -10.27 4.30
C ARG A 101 -3.25 -11.49 3.38
N LYS A 102 -2.50 -11.50 2.27
CA LYS A 102 -2.46 -12.64 1.34
C LYS A 102 -1.87 -13.88 2.02
N SER A 103 -0.78 -13.72 2.78
CA SER A 103 -0.17 -14.82 3.54
C SER A 103 -1.15 -15.45 4.54
N ASP A 104 -1.85 -14.63 5.33
CA ASP A 104 -2.83 -15.11 6.32
C ASP A 104 -4.03 -15.82 5.68
N SER A 105 -4.47 -15.33 4.52
CA SER A 105 -5.59 -15.91 3.77
C SER A 105 -5.23 -17.26 3.13
N LEU A 106 -3.99 -17.38 2.61
CA LEU A 106 -3.47 -18.66 2.10
C LEU A 106 -3.30 -19.69 3.22
N ASN A 107 -2.85 -19.28 4.39
CA ASN A 107 -2.66 -20.18 5.52
C ASN A 107 -3.98 -20.69 6.11
N LYS A 108 -5.05 -19.87 6.08
CA LYS A 108 -6.39 -20.27 6.57
C LYS A 108 -7.07 -21.36 5.72
N HIS A 109 -6.77 -21.43 4.42
CA HIS A 109 -7.43 -22.39 3.53
C HIS A 109 -6.87 -23.83 3.62
N CYS A 110 -5.72 -24.02 4.29
CA CYS A 110 -5.08 -25.33 4.45
C CYS A 110 -5.32 -25.96 5.84
N GLY A 111 -6.09 -25.31 6.72
CA GLY A 111 -6.19 -25.67 8.15
C GLY A 111 -7.41 -26.49 8.59
N GLU A 112 -8.38 -26.77 7.72
CA GLU A 112 -9.57 -27.56 8.08
C GLU A 112 -9.40 -29.02 7.62
N ASN A 113 -8.95 -29.90 8.52
CA ASN A 113 -9.09 -31.35 8.36
C ASN A 113 -10.55 -31.73 8.67
N PRO A 114 -11.30 -32.37 7.75
CA PRO A 114 -12.59 -32.94 8.06
C PRO A 114 -12.36 -34.35 8.63
N ALA A 115 -12.36 -34.47 9.96
CA ALA A 115 -12.33 -35.78 10.63
C ALA A 115 -13.15 -35.75 11.92
N ASP A 116 -14.38 -35.24 11.86
CA ASP A 116 -15.42 -35.56 12.85
C ASP A 116 -16.25 -36.72 12.29
N GLY A 117 -15.70 -37.92 12.43
CA GLY A 117 -16.40 -39.18 12.22
C GLY A 117 -17.03 -39.63 13.54
N ASP A 118 -18.35 -39.51 13.60
CA ASP A 118 -19.34 -40.27 14.37
C ASP A 118 -18.81 -41.50 15.16
N GLU A 119 -18.84 -41.47 16.50
CA GLU A 119 -19.01 -42.66 17.36
C GLU A 119 -19.76 -42.28 18.66
N ASN A 120 -21.10 -42.33 18.59
CA ASN A 120 -21.97 -42.48 19.76
C ASN A 120 -21.73 -43.85 20.40
N ILE A 121 -21.28 -43.89 21.66
CA ILE A 121 -21.53 -45.02 22.57
C ILE A 121 -21.94 -44.42 23.92
N ASP A 122 -23.25 -44.28 24.12
CA ASP A 122 -23.85 -44.18 25.46
C ASP A 122 -23.59 -45.50 26.18
N SER A 123 -22.59 -45.51 27.06
CA SER A 123 -22.38 -46.59 28.03
C SER A 123 -23.13 -46.25 29.31
N ASP A 124 -24.37 -46.73 29.40
CA ASP A 124 -25.07 -46.96 30.66
C ASP A 124 -24.21 -47.87 31.55
N ASN A 125 -23.69 -47.32 32.65
CA ASN A 125 -23.29 -48.08 33.82
C ASN A 125 -23.41 -47.17 35.05
N ARG A 126 -24.61 -47.13 35.64
CA ARG A 126 -24.77 -46.72 37.03
C ARG A 126 -24.59 -47.96 37.89
N ASP A 127 -23.51 -47.93 38.67
CA ASP A 127 -23.43 -48.61 39.95
C ASP A 127 -24.64 -48.22 40.81
N ASP A 128 -25.37 -49.22 41.32
CA ASP A 128 -25.91 -49.10 42.68
C ASP A 128 -25.93 -50.48 43.36
N SER A 129 -25.62 -50.43 44.65
CA SER A 129 -25.23 -51.52 45.54
C SER A 129 -26.41 -52.33 46.11
#